data_AF-A0A3C1VV97-F1
#
_entry.id   AF-A0A3C1VV97-F1
#
_cell.length_a   1.000
_cell.length_b   1.000
_cell.length_c   1.000
_cell.angle_alpha   90.00
_cell.angle_beta   90.00
_cell.angle_gamma   90.00
#
_symmetry.space_group_name_H-M   'P 1'
#
loop_
_entity.id
_entity.type
_entity.pdbx_description
1 polymer ?
#
loop_
_entity_poly.entity_id
_entity_poly.type
_entity_poly.pdbx_seq_one_letter_code
_entity_poly.pdbx_strand_id
1 'polypeptide(L)' 'FKAWFLHDNRVLKNTDIFFGHWSTLSEVNPPRGLLFDASQAHVYPMDQGCAWGGQLSAIRFEDKQIFSINC' A
#
# COMPACT_ATOMS: atom_id res chain seq x y z
N PHE A 1 -18.76 -1.95 8.18
CA PHE A 1 -17.49 -1.38 8.70
C PHE A 1 -16.59 -1.03 7.53
N LYS A 2 -15.83 0.08 7.59
CA LYS A 2 -14.88 0.51 6.54
C LYS A 2 -13.44 0.18 6.97
N ALA A 3 -12.52 0.02 6.01
CA ALA A 3 -11.08 -0.04 6.31
C ALA A 3 -10.60 1.29 6.91
N TRP A 4 -9.57 1.26 7.75
CA TRP A 4 -9.12 2.44 8.50
C TRP A 4 -8.72 3.63 7.59
N PHE A 5 -8.13 3.35 6.42
CA PHE A 5 -7.69 4.35 5.44
C PHE A 5 -8.84 4.95 4.60
N LEU A 6 -10.06 4.37 4.66
CA LEU A 6 -11.27 4.87 3.99
C LEU A 6 -12.02 5.95 4.81
N HIS A 7 -11.47 6.36 5.96
CA HIS A 7 -12.06 7.42 6.78
C HIS A 7 -11.49 8.79 6.40
N ASP A 8 -12.37 9.72 6.02
CA ASP A 8 -11.99 11.03 5.47
C ASP A 8 -11.25 11.92 6.48
N ASN A 9 -11.63 11.84 7.77
CA ASN A 9 -11.07 12.67 8.85
C ASN A 9 -9.96 11.97 9.63
N ARG A 10 -9.13 11.17 8.95
CA ARG A 10 -7.95 10.55 9.56
C ARG A 10 -6.90 11.62 9.92
N VAL A 11 -6.32 11.50 11.12
CA VAL A 11 -5.31 12.44 11.63
C VAL A 11 -4.11 12.56 10.70
N LEU A 12 -3.68 11.43 10.11
CA LEU A 12 -2.49 11.31 9.28
C LEU A 12 -2.79 11.45 7.76
N LYS A 13 -3.83 12.19 7.37
CA LYS A 13 -4.25 12.26 5.95
C LYS A 13 -3.19 12.80 4.98
N ASN A 14 -2.25 13.61 5.47
CA ASN A 14 -1.18 14.22 4.68
C ASN A 14 0.20 13.64 5.03
N THR A 15 0.24 12.46 5.63
CA THR A 15 1.48 11.78 6.03
C THR A 15 1.57 10.48 5.27
N ASP A 16 2.72 10.22 4.63
CA ASP A 16 2.97 8.93 3.98
C ASP A 16 2.96 7.80 5.03
N ILE A 17 2.05 6.85 4.86
CA ILE A 17 1.89 5.66 5.70
C ILE A 17 2.23 4.44 4.85
N PHE A 18 3.38 3.84 5.13
CA PHE A 18 3.80 2.56 4.55
C PHE A 18 3.47 1.46 5.55
N PHE A 19 2.68 0.46 5.16
CA PHE A 19 2.26 -0.59 6.08
C PHE A 19 2.14 -1.95 5.40
N GLY A 20 2.27 -3.02 6.18
CA GLY A 20 2.10 -4.40 5.73
C GLY A 20 0.98 -5.11 6.49
N HIS A 21 1.16 -6.41 6.75
CA HIS A 21 0.25 -7.31 7.48
C HIS A 21 -1.07 -7.66 6.74
N TRP A 22 -1.57 -6.76 5.90
CA TRP A 22 -2.84 -6.93 5.18
C TRP A 22 -2.65 -7.33 3.71
N SER A 23 -2.12 -8.54 3.49
CA SER A 23 -1.81 -9.09 2.16
C SER A 23 -2.96 -9.14 1.14
N THR A 24 -4.22 -9.18 1.58
CA THR A 24 -5.38 -9.20 0.67
C THR A 24 -5.59 -7.87 -0.07
N LEU A 25 -4.85 -6.81 0.27
CA LEU A 25 -4.89 -5.53 -0.45
C LEU A 25 -4.08 -5.55 -1.75
N SER A 26 -3.28 -6.58 -2.00
CA SER A 26 -2.47 -6.71 -3.22
C SER A 26 -3.28 -6.64 -4.51
N GLU A 27 -4.50 -7.17 -4.52
CA GLU A 27 -5.41 -7.17 -5.66
C GLU A 27 -5.91 -5.77 -6.07
N VAL A 28 -5.88 -4.83 -5.13
CA VAL A 28 -6.35 -3.45 -5.33
C VAL A 28 -5.20 -2.43 -5.36
N ASN A 29 -3.96 -2.92 -5.44
CA ASN A 29 -2.77 -2.10 -5.52
C ASN A 29 -2.34 -1.87 -6.97
N PRO A 30 -2.31 -0.62 -7.46
CA PRO A 30 -1.73 -0.32 -8.76
C PRO A 30 -0.19 -0.47 -8.73
N PRO A 31 0.46 -0.42 -9.92
CA PRO A 31 1.90 -0.59 -10.07
C PRO A 31 2.80 0.37 -9.25
N ARG A 32 2.23 1.45 -8.69
CA ARG A 32 2.94 2.41 -7.82
C ARG A 32 2.68 2.23 -6.33
N GLY A 33 1.90 1.21 -5.93
CA GLY A 33 1.54 0.90 -4.54
C GLY A 33 0.79 2.02 -3.82
N LEU A 34 0.06 2.84 -4.57
CA LEU A 34 -0.82 3.89 -4.05
C LEU A 34 -2.27 3.45 -4.25
N LEU A 35 -3.13 3.53 -3.25
CA LEU A 35 -4.54 3.21 -3.47
C LEU A 35 -5.15 4.17 -4.51
N PHE A 36 -6.00 3.64 -5.41
CA PHE A 36 -6.49 4.33 -6.62
C PHE A 36 -7.25 5.64 -6.38
N ASP A 37 -7.76 5.82 -5.16
CA ASP A 37 -8.58 6.97 -4.80
C ASP A 37 -7.69 8.12 -4.30
N ALA A 38 -7.88 9.32 -4.86
CA ALA A 38 -7.23 10.55 -4.40
C ALA A 38 -7.51 10.83 -2.92
N SER A 39 -8.64 10.36 -2.37
CA SER A 39 -8.94 10.42 -0.93
C SER A 39 -7.96 9.61 -0.09
N GLN A 40 -7.24 8.66 -0.70
CA GLN A 40 -6.25 7.76 -0.11
C GLN A 40 -4.82 8.03 -0.57
N ALA A 41 -4.58 9.24 -1.10
CA ALA A 41 -3.23 9.76 -1.20
C ALA A 41 -2.48 9.55 0.14
N HIS A 42 -1.19 9.24 0.03
CA HIS A 42 -0.29 8.95 1.15
C HIS A 42 -0.45 7.59 1.85
N VAL A 43 -1.22 6.65 1.29
CA VAL A 43 -1.36 5.30 1.87
C VAL A 43 -0.71 4.27 0.93
N TYR A 44 0.32 3.59 1.44
CA TYR A 44 1.14 2.63 0.69
C TYR A 44 1.10 1.24 1.36
N PRO A 45 0.16 0.37 0.97
CA PRO A 45 0.17 -1.03 1.37
C PRO A 45 1.31 -1.79 0.67
N MET A 46 2.27 -2.26 1.46
CA MET A 46 3.50 -2.93 1.00
C MET A 46 3.46 -4.45 1.13
N ASP A 47 2.46 -5.01 1.81
CA ASP A 47 2.27 -6.45 1.90
C ASP A 47 1.59 -6.97 0.63
N GLN A 48 2.40 -7.50 -0.28
CA GLN A 48 1.96 -8.16 -1.51
C GLN A 48 1.85 -9.69 -1.36
N GLY A 49 1.77 -10.19 -0.13
CA GLY A 49 1.45 -11.60 0.13
C GLY A 49 2.52 -12.60 -0.30
N CYS A 50 3.81 -12.27 -0.20
CA CYS A 50 4.91 -13.19 -0.55
C CYS A 50 4.76 -14.60 0.06
N ALA A 51 4.36 -14.70 1.34
CA ALA A 51 4.15 -15.98 2.02
C ALA A 51 3.04 -16.85 1.40
N TRP A 52 2.20 -16.26 0.54
CA TRP A 52 1.07 -16.89 -0.14
C TRP A 52 1.32 -17.07 -1.65
N GLY A 53 2.57 -16.98 -2.11
CA GLY A 53 2.91 -17.06 -3.54
C GLY A 53 2.70 -15.76 -4.30
N GLY A 54 2.62 -14.63 -3.58
CA GLY A 54 2.59 -13.29 -4.17
C GLY A 54 4.00 -12.75 -4.44
N GLN A 55 4.25 -11.51 -4.02
CA GLN A 55 5.53 -10.85 -4.24
C GLN A 55 6.13 -10.32 -2.94
N LEU A 56 7.46 -10.29 -2.89
CA LEU A 56 8.19 -9.49 -1.91
C LEU A 56 8.51 -8.14 -2.54
N SER A 57 8.00 -7.07 -1.94
CA SER A 57 8.12 -5.71 -2.47
C SER A 57 8.90 -4.79 -1.53
N ALA A 58 9.70 -3.91 -2.11
CA ALA A 58 10.38 -2.81 -1.44
C ALA A 58 10.07 -1.49 -2.15
N ILE A 59 10.03 -0.40 -1.40
CA ILE A 59 9.80 0.95 -1.94
C ILE A 59 11.02 1.83 -1.66
N ARG A 60 11.49 2.53 -2.69
CA ARG A 60 12.51 3.57 -2.54
C ARG A 60 11.82 4.87 -2.13
N PHE A 61 12.29 5.49 -1.06
CA PHE A 61 11.54 6.56 -0.41
C PHE A 61 11.53 7.86 -1.22
N GLU A 62 12.58 8.15 -1.96
CA GLU A 62 12.84 9.41 -2.66
C GLU A 62 11.85 9.64 -3.82
N ASP A 63 11.55 8.59 -4.58
CA ASP A 63 10.71 8.65 -5.77
C ASP A 63 9.51 7.71 -5.72
N LYS A 64 9.33 7.03 -4.58
CA LYS A 64 8.27 6.02 -4.35
C LYS A 64 8.30 4.89 -5.38
N GLN A 65 9.45 4.62 -5.99
CA GLN A 65 9.58 3.50 -6.92
C GLN A 65 9.46 2.18 -6.15
N ILE A 66 8.62 1.27 -6.65
CA ILE A 66 8.47 -0.07 -6.10
C ILE A 66 9.31 -1.07 -6.91
N PHE A 67 10.00 -1.92 -6.18
CA PHE A 67 10.73 -3.08 -6.69
C PHE A 67 10.07 -4.33 -6.12
N SER A 68 9.72 -5.28 -6.98
CA SER A 68 9.09 -6.53 -6.58
C SER A 68 9.84 -7.71 -7.16
N ILE A 69 9.92 -8.79 -6.38
CA ILE A 69 10.32 -10.11 -6.85
C ILE A 69 9.19 -11.09 -6.58
N ASN A 70 8.99 -12.04 -7.49
CA ASN A 70 8.05 -13.13 -7.25
C ASN A 70 8.59 -14.03 -6.14
N CYS A 71 7.69 -14.43 -5.26
CA CYS A 71 7.81 -15.59 -4.42
C CYS A 71 7.15 -16.77 -5.15
#